data_AF-A0A8H2JG52-F1
#
_entry.id   AF-A0A8H2JG52-F1
#
_cell.length_a   1.000
_cell.length_b   1.000
_cell.length_c   1.000
_cell.angle_alpha   90.00
_cell.angle_beta   90.00
_cell.angle_gamma   90.00
#
_symmetry.space_group_name_H-M   'P 1'
#
loop_
_entity.id
_entity.type
_entity.pdbx_description
1 polymer ?
#
loop_
_entity_poly.entity_id
_entity_poly.type
_entity_poly.pdbx_seq_one_letter_code
_entity_poly.pdbx_strand_id
1 'polypeptide(L)' 'MPEIVLLTTTEVAERFRVDTSVVRRWVASGKLKPTIKTPGGHYRFDEATLAEFV' A
#
# COMPACT_ATOMS: atom_id res chain seq x y z
N MET A 1 2.76 15.01 -16.76
CA MET A 1 2.74 14.76 -15.29
C MET A 1 2.72 13.26 -15.13
N PRO A 2 3.57 12.63 -14.30
CA PRO A 2 3.44 11.20 -14.04
C PRO A 2 2.06 10.95 -13.45
N GLU A 3 1.38 9.93 -13.96
CA GLU A 3 0.08 9.51 -13.45
C GLU A 3 0.29 8.76 -12.13
N ILE A 4 -0.30 9.26 -11.04
CA ILE A 4 -0.19 8.62 -9.73
C ILE A 4 -1.24 7.53 -9.65
N VAL A 5 -0.81 6.28 -9.78
CA VAL A 5 -1.68 5.10 -9.64
C VAL A 5 -1.75 4.71 -8.17
N LEU A 6 -2.94 4.81 -7.58
CA LEU A 6 -3.18 4.52 -6.17
C LEU A 6 -3.83 3.14 -5.97
N LEU A 7 -3.07 2.22 -5.39
CA LEU A 7 -3.51 0.88 -5.05
C LEU A 7 -4.17 0.84 -3.66
N THR A 8 -5.20 0.01 -3.53
CA THR A 8 -5.82 -0.41 -2.27
C THR A 8 -4.93 -1.39 -1.52
N THR A 9 -5.22 -1.61 -0.24
CA THR A 9 -4.54 -2.66 0.55
C THR A 9 -4.66 -4.06 -0.08
N THR A 10 -5.79 -4.36 -0.74
CA THR A 10 -6.01 -5.65 -1.42
C THR A 10 -5.11 -5.79 -2.65
N GLU A 11 -5.05 -4.78 -3.51
CA GLU A 11 -4.19 -4.79 -4.70
C GLU A 11 -2.70 -4.89 -4.33
N VAL A 12 -2.27 -4.24 -3.23
CA VAL A 12 -0.92 -4.44 -2.70
C VAL A 12 -0.72 -5.89 -2.26
N ALA A 13 -1.66 -6.45 -1.52
CA ALA A 13 -1.56 -7.83 -1.04
C ALA A 13 -1.44 -8.83 -2.20
N GLU A 14 -2.25 -8.66 -3.24
CA GLU A 14 -2.20 -9.46 -4.47
C GLU A 14 -0.84 -9.33 -5.19
N ARG A 15 -0.32 -8.11 -5.32
CA ARG A 15 0.97 -7.83 -5.98
C ARG A 15 2.13 -8.52 -5.27
N PHE A 16 2.14 -8.49 -3.94
CA PHE A 16 3.17 -9.14 -3.12
C PHE A 16 2.86 -10.60 -2.79
N ARG A 17 1.72 -11.14 -3.25
CA ARG A 17 1.23 -12.50 -2.97
C ARG A 17 1.19 -12.82 -1.46
N VAL A 18 0.71 -11.85 -0.68
CA VAL A 18 0.52 -11.97 0.76
C VAL A 18 -0.94 -11.74 1.13
N ASP A 19 -1.30 -12.03 2.37
CA ASP A 19 -2.61 -11.63 2.91
C ASP A 19 -2.64 -10.13 3.25
N THR A 20 -3.83 -9.53 3.19
CA THR A 20 -4.04 -8.12 3.56
C THR A 20 -3.63 -7.78 4.99
N SER A 21 -3.67 -8.74 5.93
CA SER A 21 -3.17 -8.56 7.29
C SER A 21 -1.66 -8.35 7.34
N VAL A 22 -0.89 -8.95 6.42
CA VAL A 22 0.55 -8.74 6.30
C VAL A 22 0.84 -7.30 5.88
N VAL A 23 0.10 -6.79 4.90
CA VAL A 23 0.21 -5.38 4.47
C VAL A 23 -0.10 -4.43 5.62
N ARG A 24 -1.19 -4.68 6.37
CA ARG A 24 -1.53 -3.90 7.57
C ARG A 24 -0.42 -3.95 8.63
N ARG A 25 0.22 -5.11 8.81
CA ARG A 25 1.36 -5.27 9.74
C ARG A 25 2.57 -4.47 9.29
N TRP A 26 2.90 -4.46 7.99
CA TRP A 26 3.98 -3.62 7.46
C TRP A 26 3.72 -2.13 7.68
N VAL A 27 2.47 -1.69 7.52
CA VAL A 27 2.07 -0.31 7.85
C VAL A 27 2.22 -0.02 9.34
N ALA A 28 1.70 -0.90 10.19
CA ALA A 28 1.79 -0.74 11.65
C ALA A 28 3.25 -0.73 12.16
N SER A 29 4.13 -1.53 11.53
CA SER A 29 5.55 -1.56 11.87
C SER A 29 6.37 -0.45 11.20
N GLY A 30 5.74 0.42 10.39
CA GLY A 30 6.40 1.49 9.65
C GLY A 30 7.27 1.03 8.47
N LYS A 31 7.23 -0.26 8.10
CA LYS A 31 7.98 -0.81 6.95
C LYS A 31 7.41 -0.30 5.64
N LEU A 32 6.08 -0.24 5.54
CA LEU A 32 5.37 0.28 4.38
C LEU A 32 4.59 1.53 4.77
N LYS A 33 4.71 2.61 3.99
CA LYS A 33 3.99 3.86 4.26
C LYS A 33 2.88 4.07 3.24
N PRO A 34 1.62 4.23 3.66
CA PRO A 34 0.55 4.59 2.76
C PRO A 34 0.70 6.05 2.32
N THR A 35 0.45 6.33 1.05
CA THR A 35 0.45 7.68 0.49
C THR A 35 -0.72 8.49 1.03
N ILE A 36 -1.90 7.85 1.16
CA ILE A 36 -3.12 8.49 1.63
C ILE A 36 -3.85 7.56 2.58
N LYS A 37 -4.40 8.12 3.66
CA LYS A 37 -5.43 7.46 4.49
C LYS A 37 -6.76 8.16 4.24
N THR A 38 -7.74 7.41 3.73
CA THR A 38 -9.10 7.94 3.51
C THR A 38 -9.79 8.24 4.84
N PRO A 39 -10.85 9.09 4.87
CA PRO A 39 -11.63 9.35 6.09
C PRO A 39 -12.21 8.07 6.73
N GLY A 40 -12.56 7.06 5.93
CA GLY A 40 -13.02 5.75 6.40
C GLY A 40 -11.92 4.82 6.92
N GLY A 41 -10.66 5.28 6.94
CA GLY A 41 -9.53 4.52 7.48
C GLY A 41 -8.84 3.57 6.51
N HIS A 42 -9.30 3.47 5.26
CA HIS A 42 -8.64 2.68 4.22
C HIS A 42 -7.35 3.35 3.75
N TYR A 43 -6.32 2.53 3.52
CA TYR A 43 -5.03 2.96 3.01
C TYR A 43 -4.98 2.92 1.48
N ARG A 44 -4.27 3.90 0.91
CA ARG A 44 -3.90 3.96 -0.50
C ARG A 44 -2.39 4.08 -0.64
N PHE A 45 -1.83 3.37 -1.61
CA PHE A 45 -0.39 3.25 -1.83
C PHE A 45 -0.07 3.63 -3.27
N ASP A 46 0.94 4.48 -3.45
CA ASP A 46 1.46 4.79 -4.77
C ASP A 46 2.17 3.57 -5.35
N GLU A 47 1.76 3.16 -6.54
CA GLU A 47 2.36 2.04 -7.25
C GLU A 47 3.87 2.22 -7.46
N ALA A 48 4.34 3.45 -7.70
CA ALA A 48 5.74 3.76 -7.92
C ALA A 48 6.58 3.50 -6.65
N THR A 49 6.10 3.95 -5.49
CA THR A 49 6.78 3.69 -4.20
C THR A 49 6.80 2.20 -3.87
N LEU A 50 5.76 1.44 -4.24
CA LEU A 50 5.74 -0.01 -4.02
C LEU A 50 6.72 -0.76 -4.90
N ALA A 51 7.07 -0.24 -6.08
CA ALA A 51 8.09 -0.86 -6.92
C ALA A 51 9.49 -0.82 -6.28
N GLU A 52 9.72 0.12 -5.37
CA GLU A 52 10.96 0.24 -4.59
C GLU A 52 10.95 -0.62 -3.30
N PHE A 53 9.81 -1.19 -2.95
CA PHE A 53 9.63 -1.97 -1.73
C PHE A 53 10.02 -3.44 -1.97
N VAL A 54 11.18 -3.85 -1.45
CA VAL A 54 11.74 -5.22 -1.50
C VAL A 54 11.80 -5.84 -0.11
#